data_AF-A0A7C2NMN9-F1
#
_entry.id   AF-A0A7C2NMN9-F1
#
_cell.length_a   1.000
_cell.length_b   1.000
_cell.length_c   1.000
_cell.angle_alpha   90.00
_cell.angle_beta   90.00
_cell.angle_gamma   90.00
#
_symmetry.space_group_name_H-M   'P 1'
#
loop_
_entity.id
_entity.type
_entity.pdbx_description
1 polymer ?
#
loop_
_entity_poly.entity_id
_entity_poly.type
_entity_poly.pdbx_seq_one_letter_code
_entity_poly.pdbx_strand_id
1 'polypeptide(L)'
;MPKRFSITLVAFTVILVATVIALAGESVYAKTGSTIIGRVVSMSAMDGTLTVKEDGTDREHQLSADQKRLKAAGIQEGYRVEVSKAGDKATRIRVLGVPMKAEPQPHQIIQMVSEQ
;
A
#
# COMPACT_ATOMS: atom_id res chain seq x y z
N MET A 1 -0.19 29.60 -51.05
CA MET A 1 0.10 29.34 -49.63
C MET A 1 -1.03 28.54 -49.01
N PRO A 2 -0.83 27.25 -48.67
CA PRO A 2 -1.55 26.65 -47.56
C PRO A 2 -0.59 25.77 -46.74
N LYS A 3 0.16 26.36 -45.81
CA LYS A 3 1.04 25.62 -44.87
C LYS A 3 0.47 25.53 -43.44
N ARG A 4 -0.79 25.94 -43.26
CA ARG A 4 -1.42 26.06 -41.93
C ARG A 4 -2.45 24.96 -41.62
N PHE A 5 -2.90 24.19 -42.62
CA PHE A 5 -3.90 23.15 -42.41
C PHE A 5 -3.29 21.80 -41.98
N SER A 6 -2.09 21.45 -42.45
CA SER A 6 -1.47 20.16 -42.12
C SER A 6 -0.88 20.09 -40.71
N ILE A 7 -0.46 21.22 -40.11
CA ILE A 7 0.16 21.23 -38.78
C ILE A 7 -0.89 21.01 -37.69
N THR A 8 -2.08 21.59 -37.84
CA THR A 8 -3.17 21.48 -36.87
C THR A 8 -3.71 20.05 -36.76
N LEU A 9 -3.79 19.32 -37.89
CA LEU A 9 -4.29 17.95 -37.90
C LEU A 9 -3.33 16.98 -37.19
N VAL A 10 -2.01 17.17 -37.36
CA VAL A 10 -0.97 16.37 -36.72
C VAL A 10 -0.92 16.64 -35.21
N ALA A 11 -1.06 17.91 -34.79
CA ALA A 11 -1.10 18.25 -33.37
C ALA A 11 -2.30 17.60 -32.65
N PHE A 12 -3.47 17.57 -33.31
CA PHE A 12 -4.67 16.97 -32.73
C PHE A 12 -4.56 15.45 -32.56
N THR A 13 -3.92 14.76 -33.51
CA THR A 13 -3.70 13.31 -33.42
C THR A 13 -2.70 12.94 -32.33
N VAL A 14 -1.64 13.72 -32.14
CA VAL A 14 -0.63 13.47 -31.10
C VAL A 14 -1.23 13.64 -29.69
N ILE A 15 -2.08 14.65 -29.48
CA ILE A 15 -2.76 14.85 -28.19
C ILE A 15 -3.69 13.66 -27.89
N LEU A 16 -4.44 13.18 -28.88
CA LEU A 16 -5.36 12.05 -28.70
C LEU A 16 -4.63 10.76 -28.32
N VAL A 17 -3.49 10.48 -28.95
CA VAL A 17 -2.66 9.30 -28.62
C VAL A 17 -2.08 9.40 -27.20
N ALA A 18 -1.62 10.59 -26.78
CA ALA A 18 -1.10 10.79 -25.43
C ALA A 18 -2.18 10.61 -24.35
N THR A 19 -3.39 11.10 -24.59
CA THR A 19 -4.52 10.93 -23.66
C THR A 19 -4.94 9.46 -23.56
N VAL A 20 -4.97 8.72 -24.67
CA VAL A 20 -5.27 7.27 -24.65
C VAL A 20 -4.18 6.48 -23.91
N ILE A 21 -2.90 6.84 -24.04
CA ILE A 21 -1.80 6.21 -23.28
C ILE A 21 -1.90 6.54 -21.78
N ALA A 22 -2.30 7.76 -21.42
CA ALA A 22 -2.52 8.14 -20.03
C ALA A 22 -3.69 7.37 -19.40
N LEU A 23 -4.82 7.24 -20.09
CA LEU A 23 -5.97 6.46 -19.60
C LEU A 23 -5.74 4.93 -19.65
N ALA A 24 -4.94 4.44 -20.60
CA ALA A 24 -4.55 3.03 -20.65
C ALA A 24 -3.51 2.69 -19.57
N GLY A 25 -2.68 3.65 -19.14
CA GLY A 25 -1.73 3.47 -18.04
C GLY A 25 -2.39 3.27 -16.67
N GLU A 26 -3.59 3.82 -16.47
CA GLU A 26 -4.35 3.66 -15.20
C GLU A 26 -5.16 2.36 -15.11
N SER A 27 -5.27 1.58 -16.20
CA SER A 27 -6.17 0.43 -16.26
C SER A 27 -5.50 -0.94 -16.47
N VAL A 28 -4.16 -1.01 -16.41
CA VAL A 28 -3.42 -2.29 -16.45
C VAL A 28 -3.00 -2.72 -15.05
N TYR A 29 -3.95 -3.05 -14.17
CA TYR A 29 -3.64 -3.92 -13.03
C TYR A 29 -4.85 -4.74 -12.57
N ALA A 30 -5.58 -5.32 -13.52
CA ALA A 30 -6.70 -6.21 -13.22
C ALA A 30 -6.51 -7.59 -13.87
N LYS A 31 -5.51 -8.35 -13.43
CA LYS A 31 -5.62 -9.82 -13.45
C LYS A 31 -4.57 -10.51 -12.57
N THR A 32 -5.04 -11.50 -11.83
CA THR A 32 -4.30 -12.45 -10.98
C THR A 32 -4.19 -11.97 -9.53
N GLY A 33 -4.83 -12.71 -8.61
CA GLY A 33 -4.86 -12.42 -7.18
C GLY A 33 -3.48 -12.02 -6.69
N SER A 34 -3.33 -10.73 -6.39
CA SER A 34 -2.02 -10.16 -6.08
C SER A 34 -1.77 -10.36 -4.60
N THR A 35 -0.56 -10.81 -4.27
CA THR A 35 -0.12 -10.91 -2.88
C THR A 35 0.75 -9.69 -2.60
N ILE A 36 0.41 -8.95 -1.54
CA ILE A 36 1.21 -7.84 -1.03
C ILE A 36 1.94 -8.34 0.21
N ILE A 37 3.24 -8.15 0.26
CA ILE A 37 4.03 -8.36 1.48
C ILE A 37 4.50 -7.00 1.96
N GLY A 38 4.22 -6.69 3.22
CA GLY A 38 4.49 -5.35 3.71
C GLY A 38 4.22 -5.17 5.20
N ARG A 39 4.37 -3.94 5.66
CA ARG A 39 4.11 -3.53 7.03
C ARG A 39 2.73 -2.90 7.16
N VAL A 40 1.98 -3.28 8.20
CA VAL A 40 0.73 -2.61 8.55
C VAL A 40 1.04 -1.20 9.05
N VAL A 41 0.54 -0.21 8.33
CA VAL A 41 0.67 1.21 8.72
C VAL A 41 -0.50 1.61 9.59
N SER A 42 -1.71 1.19 9.23
CA SER A 42 -2.92 1.45 10.00
C SER A 42 -3.94 0.34 9.82
N MET A 43 -4.79 0.15 10.83
CA MET A 43 -5.87 -0.84 10.79
C MET A 43 -7.09 -0.35 11.58
N SER A 44 -8.27 -0.38 10.95
CA SER A 44 -9.56 -0.17 11.61
C SER A 44 -10.40 -1.44 11.54
N ALA A 45 -10.55 -2.11 12.68
CA ALA A 45 -11.42 -3.27 12.80
C ALA A 45 -12.92 -2.88 12.85
N MET A 46 -13.24 -1.60 13.06
CA MET A 46 -14.61 -1.07 12.99
C MET A 46 -15.04 -0.81 11.56
N ASP A 47 -14.15 -0.25 10.74
CA ASP A 47 -14.45 0.09 9.35
C ASP A 47 -14.05 -1.03 8.37
N GLY A 48 -13.33 -2.04 8.85
CA GLY A 48 -12.83 -3.13 8.01
C GLY A 48 -11.68 -2.70 7.10
N THR A 49 -10.94 -1.65 7.48
CA THR A 49 -9.87 -1.07 6.65
C THR A 49 -8.52 -1.55 7.13
N LEU A 50 -7.66 -1.97 6.21
CA LEU A 50 -6.28 -2.36 6.45
C LEU A 50 -5.37 -1.62 5.46
N THR A 51 -4.42 -0.84 5.97
CA THR A 51 -3.41 -0.17 5.13
C THR A 51 -2.06 -0.83 5.30
N VAL A 52 -1.48 -1.29 4.20
CA VAL A 52 -0.19 -1.98 4.17
C VAL A 52 0.79 -1.23 3.29
N LYS A 53 1.94 -0.86 3.83
CA LYS A 53 3.09 -0.36 3.05
C LYS A 53 3.88 -1.55 2.51
N GLU A 54 3.95 -1.65 1.19
CA GLU A 54 4.61 -2.76 0.50
C GLU A 54 6.14 -2.71 0.69
N ASP A 55 6.74 -3.84 1.04
CA ASP A 55 8.18 -3.93 1.30
C ASP A 55 9.00 -3.59 0.05
N GLY A 56 10.10 -2.86 0.24
CA GLY A 56 10.98 -2.46 -0.85
C GLY A 56 10.41 -1.36 -1.76
N THR A 57 9.24 -0.81 -1.41
CA THR A 57 8.63 0.31 -2.12
C THR A 57 8.09 1.35 -1.13
N ASP A 58 7.78 2.55 -1.62
CA ASP A 58 7.03 3.56 -0.86
C ASP A 58 5.52 3.52 -1.15
N ARG A 59 5.01 2.41 -1.68
CA ARG A 59 3.59 2.27 -2.00
C ARG A 59 2.80 1.78 -0.80
N GLU A 60 1.69 2.47 -0.54
CA GLU A 60 0.70 2.06 0.45
C GLU A 60 -0.55 1.54 -0.25
N HIS A 61 -1.06 0.42 0.25
CA HIS A 61 -2.26 -0.21 -0.27
C HIS A 61 -3.33 -0.20 0.82
N GLN A 62 -4.40 0.54 0.59
CA GLN A 62 -5.58 0.51 1.42
C GLN A 62 -6.50 -0.62 0.93
N LEU A 63 -6.82 -1.55 1.84
CA LEU A 63 -7.57 -2.75 1.53
C LEU A 63 -8.80 -2.85 2.43
N SER A 64 -9.92 -3.30 1.87
CA SER A 64 -11.09 -3.70 2.64
C SER A 64 -10.97 -5.16 3.07
N ALA A 65 -11.10 -5.43 4.36
CA ALA A 65 -11.02 -6.75 4.96
C ALA A 65 -12.26 -7.03 5.84
N ASP A 66 -12.59 -8.30 5.99
CA ASP A 66 -13.67 -8.70 6.88
C ASP A 66 -13.33 -8.37 8.34
N GLN A 67 -14.22 -7.66 9.03
CA GLN A 67 -13.99 -7.19 10.40
C GLN A 67 -13.75 -8.35 11.37
N LYS A 68 -14.45 -9.48 11.21
CA LYS A 68 -14.26 -10.64 12.10
C LYS A 68 -12.87 -11.23 11.90
N ARG A 69 -12.37 -11.24 10.65
CA ARG A 69 -11.01 -11.71 10.35
C ARG A 69 -9.93 -10.78 10.86
N LEU A 70 -10.11 -9.46 10.73
CA LEU A 70 -9.17 -8.49 11.31
C LEU A 70 -9.09 -8.64 12.84
N LYS A 71 -10.24 -8.74 13.51
CA LYS A 71 -10.29 -8.96 14.97
C LYS A 71 -9.65 -10.29 15.37
N ALA A 72 -9.96 -11.38 14.66
CA ALA A 72 -9.44 -12.70 14.96
C ALA A 72 -7.94 -12.84 14.68
N ALA A 73 -7.41 -12.13 13.68
CA ALA A 73 -6.00 -12.18 13.32
C ALA A 73 -5.09 -11.39 14.28
N GLY A 74 -5.66 -10.56 15.17
CA GLY A 74 -4.91 -9.85 16.21
C GLY A 74 -3.79 -8.96 15.67
N ILE A 75 -3.94 -8.47 14.44
CA ILE A 75 -2.90 -7.72 13.73
C ILE A 75 -2.88 -6.30 14.29
N GLN A 76 -1.68 -5.75 14.46
CA GLN A 76 -1.50 -4.37 14.91
C GLN A 76 -0.61 -3.60 13.94
N GLU A 77 -0.59 -2.28 14.11
CA GLU A 77 0.35 -1.42 13.41
C GLU A 77 1.80 -1.86 13.66
N GLY A 78 2.62 -1.77 12.62
CA GLY A 78 4.00 -2.24 12.64
C GLY A 78 4.20 -3.72 12.34
N TYR A 79 3.14 -4.53 12.30
CA TYR A 79 3.25 -5.96 11.98
C TYR A 79 3.61 -6.13 10.51
N ARG A 80 4.47 -7.11 10.21
CA ARG A 80 4.77 -7.52 8.85
C ARG A 80 3.79 -8.61 8.44
N VAL A 81 3.10 -8.40 7.32
CA VAL A 81 2.01 -9.25 6.86
C VAL A 81 2.15 -9.59 5.39
N GLU A 82 1.63 -10.75 5.03
CA GLU A 82 1.34 -11.17 3.66
C GLU A 82 -0.18 -11.10 3.46
N VAL A 83 -0.63 -10.31 2.49
CA VAL A 83 -2.05 -10.10 2.17
C VAL A 83 -2.33 -10.54 0.75
N SER A 84 -3.13 -11.58 0.59
CA SER A 84 -3.72 -11.92 -0.71
C SER A 84 -4.93 -11.03 -0.95
N LYS A 85 -4.99 -10.39 -2.13
CA LYS A 85 -6.10 -9.52 -2.50
C LYS A 85 -6.79 -9.94 -3.80
N ALA A 86 -8.07 -9.59 -3.90
CA ALA A 86 -8.84 -9.60 -5.12
C ALA A 86 -9.39 -8.18 -5.35
N GLY A 87 -8.76 -7.43 -6.26
CA GLY A 87 -8.98 -5.98 -6.37
C GLY A 87 -8.47 -5.26 -5.12
N ASP A 88 -9.37 -4.53 -4.46
CA ASP A 88 -9.11 -3.78 -3.22
C ASP A 88 -9.53 -4.55 -1.96
N LYS A 89 -10.01 -5.78 -2.13
CA LYS A 89 -10.46 -6.62 -1.01
C LYS A 89 -9.38 -7.61 -0.59
N ALA A 90 -9.01 -7.59 0.69
CA ALA A 90 -8.16 -8.59 1.29
C ALA A 90 -8.93 -9.91 1.48
N THR A 91 -8.48 -10.98 0.82
CA THR A 91 -9.11 -12.31 0.87
C THR A 91 -8.42 -13.23 1.88
N ARG A 92 -7.13 -13.03 2.15
CA ARG A 92 -6.36 -13.73 3.18
C ARG A 92 -5.29 -12.80 3.74
N ILE A 93 -5.09 -12.86 5.05
CA ILE A 93 -4.03 -12.12 5.74
C ILE A 93 -3.25 -13.11 6.61
N ARG A 94 -1.91 -13.06 6.51
CA ARG A 94 -0.99 -13.89 7.30
C ARG A 94 0.05 -12.99 7.94
N VAL A 95 0.24 -13.10 9.25
CA VAL A 95 1.31 -12.40 9.95
C VAL A 95 2.63 -13.13 9.70
N LEU A 96 3.62 -12.42 9.17
CA LEU A 96 4.98 -12.91 8.91
C LEU A 96 5.94 -12.55 10.04
N GLY A 97 5.69 -11.44 10.74
CA GLY A 97 6.52 -10.99 11.84
C GLY A 97 5.86 -9.88 12.66
N VAL A 98 6.21 -9.84 13.94
CA VAL A 98 5.83 -8.75 14.85
C VAL A 98 6.96 -7.72 14.88
N PRO A 99 6.65 -6.41 15.05
CA PRO A 99 7.69 -5.42 15.25
C PRO A 99 8.44 -5.79 16.54
N MET A 100 9.76 -5.91 16.46
CA MET A 100 10.57 -6.02 17.68
C MET A 100 10.30 -4.76 18.51
N LYS A 101 9.81 -4.95 19.75
CA LYS A 101 9.82 -3.85 20.72
C LYS A 101 11.26 -3.41 20.84
N ALA A 102 11.51 -2.10 20.65
CA ALA A 102 12.81 -1.54 20.92
C ALA A 102 13.20 -1.93 22.35
N GLU A 103 14.25 -2.73 22.48
CA GLU A 103 14.83 -3.05 23.78
C GLU A 103 15.23 -1.72 24.43
N PRO A 104 14.88 -1.48 25.71
CA PRO A 104 15.25 -0.23 26.37
C PRO A 104 16.78 -0.10 26.30
N GLN A 105 17.24 0.97 25.67
CA GLN A 105 18.68 1.20 25.51
C GLN A 105 19.34 1.23 26.90
N PRO A 106 20.46 0.52 27.11
CA PRO A 106 21.09 0.39 28.43
C PRO A 106 21.53 1.73 29.04
N HIS A 107 21.65 2.79 28.24
CA HIS A 107 21.95 4.14 28.71
C HIS A 107 20.86 4.75 29.62
N GLN A 108 19.61 4.29 29.54
CA GLN A 108 18.53 4.75 30.44
C GLN A 108 18.58 4.07 31.82
N ILE A 109 19.24 2.92 31.96
CA ILE A 109 19.33 2.23 33.25
C ILE A 109 20.28 3.01 34.17
N ILE A 110 21.39 3.53 33.64
CA ILE A 110 22.41 4.22 34.45
C ILE A 110 21.85 5.51 35.07
N GLN A 111 20.93 6.19 34.39
CA GLN A 111 20.35 7.43 34.89
C GLN A 111 19.32 7.23 36.01
N MET A 112 18.77 6.02 36.18
CA MET A 112 17.84 5.70 37.27
C MET A 112 18.51 5.17 38.54
N VAL A 113 19.77 4.71 38.47
CA VAL A 113 20.54 4.26 39.65
C VAL A 113 21.42 5.33 40.28
N SER A 114 21.51 6.54 39.69
CA SER A 114 22.30 7.65 40.24
C SER A 114 21.50 8.63 41.12
N GLU A 115 20.21 8.41 41.33
CA GLU A 115 19.35 9.25 42.21
C GLU A 115 18.77 8.46 43.40
N GLN A 116 19.56 7.57 44.03
CA GLN A 116 19.25 7.01 45.35
C GLN A 116 20.33 7.33 46.37
#